data_AF-A0A966U688-F1
#
_entry.id   AF-A0A966U688-F1
#
_cell.length_a   1.000
_cell.length_b   1.000
_cell.length_c   1.000
_cell.angle_alpha   90.00
_cell.angle_beta   90.00
_cell.angle_gamma   90.00
#
_symmetry.space_group_name_H-M   'P 1'
#
loop_
_entity.id
_entity.type
_entity.pdbx_description
1 polymer ?
#
loop_
_entity_poly.entity_id
_entity_poly.type
_entity_poly.pdbx_seq_one_letter_code
_entity_poly.pdbx_strand_id
1 'polypeptide(L)'
;MASLSCSGGEASLVADLSETTSLTFSPFPDEQRSRIEATLTELVSIANPFDYHTFMWGDRAAMKATFSETMDGPHDATMLVLDAPPSPDQDPSSWIVAADAFADAAQHTKRRGVVVATMPECLAPDVRDAIAARGLAPLQGLRESLVALDRAAWLGAHDPQNPPAPVSAPGSTKLVDEERAKNLLASLGVRVPRGERTTRAELESAAGRVGYPVTLKGLGLAHKSESGAVAIGLKDDAALRAAAEGMPGSISEFLVEETVTGIVAEV
;
A
#
# COMPACT_ATOMS: atom_id res chain seq x y z
N MET A 1 2.52 15.75 -15.02
CA MET A 1 2.15 14.34 -15.23
C MET A 1 1.77 14.10 -16.68
N ALA A 2 1.93 12.89 -17.17
CA ALA A 2 1.30 12.40 -18.39
C ALA A 2 0.48 11.13 -18.06
N SER A 3 -0.63 10.89 -18.74
CA SER A 3 -1.35 9.63 -18.66
C SER A 3 -1.59 9.03 -20.04
N LEU A 4 -1.57 7.70 -20.09
CA LEU A 4 -1.91 6.88 -21.24
C LEU A 4 -3.08 5.98 -20.86
N SER A 5 -4.10 5.93 -21.69
CA SER A 5 -5.22 5.00 -21.56
C SER A 5 -5.62 4.46 -22.93
N CYS A 6 -6.21 3.27 -22.98
CA CYS A 6 -6.66 2.65 -24.23
C CYS A 6 -8.11 3.02 -24.60
N SER A 7 -8.78 3.76 -23.71
CA SER A 7 -10.14 4.27 -23.86
C SER A 7 -10.24 5.74 -23.45
N GLY A 8 -11.03 6.51 -24.21
CA GLY A 8 -11.33 7.91 -23.88
C GLY A 8 -12.16 8.07 -22.61
N GLY A 9 -12.88 7.03 -22.19
CA GLY A 9 -13.59 7.02 -20.90
C GLY A 9 -12.61 7.05 -19.73
N GLU A 10 -11.54 6.27 -19.80
CA GLU A 10 -10.45 6.27 -18.80
C GLU A 10 -9.70 7.60 -18.81
N ALA A 11 -9.42 8.16 -20.00
CA ALA A 11 -8.80 9.47 -20.13
C ALA A 11 -9.64 10.57 -19.45
N SER A 12 -10.96 10.52 -19.64
CA SER A 12 -11.91 11.44 -19.00
C SER A 12 -11.94 11.26 -17.49
N LEU A 13 -11.94 10.02 -16.99
CA LEU A 13 -11.87 9.73 -15.56
C LEU A 13 -10.58 10.26 -14.91
N VAL A 14 -9.43 10.14 -15.59
CA VAL A 14 -8.18 10.73 -15.12
C VAL A 14 -8.31 12.24 -15.02
N ALA A 15 -8.87 12.89 -16.05
CA ALA A 15 -9.08 14.34 -16.04
C ALA A 15 -9.97 14.78 -14.87
N ASP A 16 -11.16 14.20 -14.75
CA ASP A 16 -12.16 14.54 -13.72
C ASP A 16 -11.63 14.31 -12.30
N LEU A 17 -11.02 13.15 -12.04
CA LEU A 17 -10.53 12.82 -10.70
C LEU A 17 -9.29 13.64 -10.32
N SER A 18 -8.48 14.05 -11.30
CA SER A 18 -7.29 14.87 -11.05
C SER A 18 -7.62 16.28 -10.57
N GLU A 19 -8.82 16.82 -10.85
CA GLU A 19 -9.25 18.14 -10.37
C GLU A 19 -9.25 18.26 -8.84
N THR A 20 -9.32 17.13 -8.12
CA THR A 20 -9.27 17.09 -6.66
C THR A 20 -7.84 17.04 -6.09
N THR A 21 -6.83 17.12 -6.96
CA THR A 21 -5.40 17.04 -6.61
C THR A 21 -4.64 18.27 -7.11
N SER A 22 -3.35 18.39 -6.76
CA SER A 22 -2.46 19.42 -7.32
C SER A 22 -1.69 18.91 -8.55
N LEU A 23 -1.99 17.70 -9.03
CA LEU A 23 -1.34 17.12 -10.21
C LEU A 23 -1.78 17.87 -11.47
N THR A 24 -0.80 18.24 -12.31
CA THR A 24 -1.07 18.93 -13.57
C THR A 24 -0.79 18.02 -14.76
N PHE A 25 -1.76 17.91 -15.67
CA PHE A 25 -1.66 17.22 -16.96
C PHE A 25 -1.61 18.27 -18.08
N SER A 26 -0.47 18.95 -18.22
CA SER A 26 -0.31 19.98 -19.26
C SER A 26 -0.35 19.36 -20.66
N PRO A 27 -0.88 20.09 -21.67
CA PRO A 27 -0.79 19.67 -23.06
C PRO A 27 0.66 19.36 -23.46
N PHE A 28 0.84 18.35 -24.33
CA PHE A 28 2.15 18.03 -24.86
C PHE A 28 2.69 19.21 -25.70
N PRO A 29 3.97 19.59 -25.55
CA PRO A 29 4.60 20.56 -26.44
C PRO A 29 4.52 20.12 -27.90
N ASP A 30 4.45 21.07 -28.84
CA ASP A 30 4.25 20.77 -30.27
C ASP A 30 5.26 19.76 -30.83
N GLU A 31 6.53 19.87 -30.47
CA GLU A 31 7.56 18.92 -30.89
C GLU A 31 7.27 17.50 -30.36
N GLN A 32 6.92 17.36 -29.09
CA GLN A 32 6.57 16.07 -28.49
C GLN A 32 5.30 15.51 -29.14
N ARG A 33 4.29 16.35 -29.35
CA ARG A 33 3.05 16.00 -30.03
C ARG A 33 3.32 15.44 -31.42
N SER A 34 4.19 16.07 -32.22
CA SER A 34 4.53 15.57 -33.56
C SER A 34 5.25 14.22 -33.54
N ARG A 35 6.10 13.95 -32.53
CA ARG A 35 6.73 12.63 -32.39
C ARG A 35 5.73 11.55 -31.98
N ILE A 36 4.81 11.88 -31.07
CA ILE A 36 3.69 10.99 -30.71
C ILE A 36 2.81 10.72 -31.93
N GLU A 37 2.49 11.74 -32.72
CA GLU A 37 1.69 11.60 -33.94
C GLU A 37 2.31 10.64 -34.95
N ALA A 38 3.64 10.67 -35.08
CA ALA A 38 4.37 9.78 -35.98
C ALA A 38 4.29 8.29 -35.59
N THR A 39 3.83 7.95 -34.38
CA THR A 39 3.62 6.56 -33.94
C THR A 39 2.16 6.09 -34.05
N LEU A 40 1.25 6.98 -34.46
CA LEU A 40 -0.20 6.75 -34.46
C LEU A 40 -0.78 6.69 -35.88
N THR A 41 -2.03 6.24 -35.96
CA THR A 41 -2.86 6.37 -37.16
C THR A 41 -3.67 7.67 -37.10
N GLU A 42 -4.18 8.17 -38.24
CA GLU A 42 -4.84 9.49 -38.37
C GLU A 42 -6.09 9.71 -37.48
N LEU A 43 -6.58 8.67 -36.81
CA LEU A 43 -7.83 8.71 -36.04
C LEU A 43 -7.64 9.10 -34.56
N VAL A 44 -6.41 9.32 -34.11
CA VAL A 44 -6.11 9.51 -32.68
C VAL A 44 -5.96 10.99 -32.32
N SER A 45 -6.75 11.46 -31.34
CA SER A 45 -6.62 12.81 -30.80
C SER A 45 -5.52 12.87 -29.73
N ILE A 46 -4.44 13.59 -30.01
CA ILE A 46 -3.31 13.71 -29.07
C ILE A 46 -3.61 14.83 -28.07
N ALA A 47 -3.90 14.44 -26.83
CA ALA A 47 -4.14 15.30 -25.69
C ALA A 47 -3.50 14.69 -24.42
N ASN A 48 -3.52 15.41 -23.30
CA ASN A 48 -3.07 14.88 -22.01
C ASN A 48 -4.14 15.20 -20.97
N PRO A 49 -4.89 14.23 -20.42
CA PRO A 49 -4.78 12.76 -20.59
C PRO A 49 -4.85 12.23 -22.02
N PHE A 50 -4.05 11.20 -22.33
CA PHE A 50 -3.91 10.67 -23.69
C PHE A 50 -4.61 9.31 -23.88
N ASP A 51 -5.69 9.29 -24.68
CA ASP A 51 -6.26 8.06 -25.23
C ASP A 51 -5.49 7.64 -26.49
N TYR A 52 -4.65 6.62 -26.37
CA TYR A 52 -3.87 6.09 -27.50
C TYR A 52 -4.64 5.04 -28.31
N HIS A 53 -5.88 4.71 -27.92
CA HIS A 53 -6.73 3.67 -28.47
C HIS A 53 -6.12 2.26 -28.42
N THR A 54 -6.85 1.28 -28.95
CA THR A 54 -6.43 -0.13 -28.99
C THR A 54 -5.86 -0.58 -30.34
N PHE A 55 -5.61 0.33 -31.29
CA PHE A 55 -5.16 -0.04 -32.64
C PHE A 55 -3.83 -0.81 -32.68
N MET A 56 -2.92 -0.51 -31.74
CA MET A 56 -1.62 -1.19 -31.59
C MET A 56 -1.62 -2.22 -30.45
N TRP A 57 -2.79 -2.57 -29.92
CA TRP A 57 -2.89 -3.46 -28.77
C TRP A 57 -2.30 -4.84 -29.07
N GLY A 58 -1.47 -5.34 -28.17
CA GLY A 58 -0.73 -6.60 -28.35
C GLY A 58 0.54 -6.49 -29.19
N ASP A 59 0.77 -5.41 -29.93
CA ASP A 59 2.05 -5.13 -30.57
C ASP A 59 2.98 -4.39 -29.60
N ARG A 60 3.82 -5.17 -28.90
CA ARG A 60 4.77 -4.65 -27.91
C ARG A 60 5.71 -3.59 -28.49
N ALA A 61 6.13 -3.73 -29.75
CA ALA A 61 7.07 -2.81 -30.36
C ALA A 61 6.40 -1.47 -30.70
N ALA A 62 5.21 -1.51 -31.28
CA ALA A 62 4.42 -0.32 -31.58
C ALA A 62 3.99 0.41 -30.30
N MET A 63 3.47 -0.32 -29.30
CA MET A 63 3.13 0.26 -27.99
C MET A 63 4.35 0.91 -27.33
N LYS A 64 5.50 0.23 -27.32
CA LYS A 64 6.74 0.80 -26.77
C LYS A 64 7.12 2.10 -27.46
N ALA A 65 7.01 2.18 -28.79
CA ALA A 65 7.34 3.40 -29.54
C ALA A 65 6.45 4.57 -29.09
N THR A 66 5.13 4.39 -29.12
CA THR A 66 4.17 5.42 -28.66
C THR A 66 4.38 5.82 -27.21
N PHE A 67 4.57 4.84 -26.32
CA PHE A 67 4.81 5.11 -24.90
C PHE A 67 6.14 5.83 -24.68
N SER A 68 7.18 5.54 -25.45
CA SER A 68 8.48 6.23 -25.36
C SER A 68 8.35 7.69 -25.74
N GLU A 69 7.69 8.01 -26.86
CA GLU A 69 7.47 9.41 -27.28
C GLU A 69 6.56 10.16 -26.30
N THR A 70 5.59 9.47 -25.71
CA THR A 70 4.74 10.04 -24.66
C THR A 70 5.51 10.33 -23.38
N MET A 71 6.49 9.48 -23.01
CA MET A 71 7.36 9.67 -21.85
C MET A 71 8.48 10.69 -22.07
N ASP A 72 8.91 10.90 -23.31
CA ASP A 72 10.03 11.80 -23.61
C ASP A 72 9.60 13.28 -23.70
N GLY A 73 9.09 13.80 -22.58
CA GLY A 73 8.61 15.18 -22.46
C GLY A 73 9.01 15.83 -21.14
N PRO A 74 8.52 17.03 -20.80
CA PRO A 74 8.92 17.72 -19.57
C PRO A 74 8.21 17.23 -18.29
N HIS A 75 7.40 16.17 -18.36
CA HIS A 75 6.62 15.67 -17.23
C HIS A 75 7.45 14.81 -16.26
N ASP A 76 7.09 14.85 -14.97
CA ASP A 76 7.83 14.17 -13.90
C ASP A 76 7.60 12.65 -13.85
N ALA A 77 6.41 12.20 -14.25
CA ALA A 77 6.02 10.80 -14.32
C ALA A 77 4.89 10.60 -15.33
N THR A 78 4.82 9.37 -15.84
CA THR A 78 3.78 8.89 -16.75
C THR A 78 3.02 7.76 -16.08
N MET A 79 1.70 7.79 -16.15
CA MET A 79 0.85 6.67 -15.74
C MET A 79 0.27 5.96 -16.96
N LEU A 80 0.21 4.63 -16.91
CA LEU A 80 -0.56 3.83 -17.86
C LEU A 80 -1.76 3.23 -17.13
N VAL A 81 -2.96 3.53 -17.62
CA VAL A 81 -4.19 2.91 -17.12
C VAL A 81 -4.34 1.54 -17.78
N LEU A 82 -4.39 0.48 -16.97
CA LEU A 82 -4.60 -0.90 -17.40
C LEU A 82 -5.63 -1.59 -16.51
N ASP A 83 -6.76 -1.95 -17.11
CA ASP A 83 -7.80 -2.74 -16.45
C ASP A 83 -7.80 -4.18 -16.98
N ALA A 84 -6.95 -5.03 -16.41
CA ALA A 84 -6.91 -6.44 -16.76
C ALA A 84 -8.16 -7.16 -16.23
N PRO A 85 -8.65 -8.19 -16.94
CA PRO A 85 -9.83 -8.92 -16.48
C PRO A 85 -9.55 -9.59 -15.12
N PRO A 86 -10.41 -9.41 -14.11
CA PRO A 86 -10.12 -9.82 -12.74
C PRO A 86 -10.30 -11.32 -12.48
N SER A 87 -10.79 -12.07 -13.47
CA SER A 87 -11.29 -13.43 -13.29
C SER A 87 -10.30 -14.49 -13.82
N PRO A 88 -10.05 -15.59 -13.08
CA PRO A 88 -9.08 -16.62 -13.48
C PRO A 88 -9.37 -17.35 -14.80
N ASP A 89 -10.61 -17.26 -15.31
CA ASP A 89 -11.04 -17.84 -16.59
C ASP A 89 -10.79 -16.90 -17.79
N GLN A 90 -10.30 -15.68 -17.54
CA GLN A 90 -9.95 -14.71 -18.57
C GLN A 90 -8.43 -14.62 -18.72
N ASP A 91 -7.95 -14.42 -19.93
CA ASP A 91 -6.51 -14.34 -20.22
C ASP A 91 -6.00 -12.88 -20.11
N PRO A 92 -5.15 -12.54 -19.12
CA PRO A 92 -4.59 -11.20 -18.97
C PRO A 92 -3.34 -10.97 -19.85
N SER A 93 -2.92 -11.95 -20.66
CA SER A 93 -1.65 -11.91 -21.40
C SER A 93 -1.44 -10.62 -22.19
N SER A 94 -2.48 -10.12 -22.87
CA SER A 94 -2.37 -8.90 -23.66
C SER A 94 -2.16 -7.62 -22.83
N TRP A 95 -2.68 -7.56 -21.59
CA TRP A 95 -2.40 -6.49 -20.64
C TRP A 95 -0.98 -6.57 -20.10
N ILE A 96 -0.48 -7.78 -19.86
CA ILE A 96 0.92 -8.00 -19.48
C ILE A 96 1.84 -7.50 -20.60
N VAL A 97 1.50 -7.75 -21.87
CA VAL A 97 2.26 -7.22 -23.03
C VAL A 97 2.26 -5.68 -23.04
N ALA A 98 1.15 -5.03 -22.72
CA ALA A 98 1.07 -3.57 -22.63
C ALA A 98 1.93 -3.02 -21.46
N ALA A 99 1.85 -3.64 -20.28
CA ALA A 99 2.69 -3.30 -19.12
C ALA A 99 4.18 -3.49 -19.43
N ASP A 100 4.52 -4.55 -20.16
CA ASP A 100 5.87 -4.86 -20.61
C ASP A 100 6.43 -3.81 -21.57
N ALA A 101 5.62 -3.38 -22.55
CA ALA A 101 5.95 -2.31 -23.49
C ALA A 101 6.17 -0.98 -22.77
N PHE A 102 5.35 -0.68 -21.76
CA PHE A 102 5.47 0.50 -20.92
C PHE A 102 6.73 0.46 -20.06
N ALA A 103 7.07 -0.70 -19.50
CA ALA A 103 8.33 -0.89 -18.79
C ALA A 103 9.54 -0.70 -19.73
N ASP A 104 9.48 -1.23 -20.96
CA ASP A 104 10.54 -1.04 -21.95
C ASP A 104 10.71 0.44 -22.33
N ALA A 105 9.61 1.19 -22.45
CA ALA A 105 9.61 2.62 -22.72
C ALA A 105 10.21 3.42 -21.54
N ALA A 106 9.82 3.10 -20.31
CA ALA A 106 10.35 3.74 -19.10
C ALA A 106 11.86 3.50 -18.96
N GLN A 107 12.33 2.28 -19.22
CA GLN A 107 13.75 1.93 -19.23
C GLN A 107 14.53 2.65 -20.34
N HIS A 108 13.95 2.72 -21.55
CA HIS A 108 14.57 3.38 -22.69
C HIS A 108 14.75 4.88 -22.47
N THR A 109 13.70 5.55 -22.02
CA THR A 109 13.67 7.01 -21.78
C THR A 109 14.27 7.41 -20.43
N LYS A 110 14.48 6.45 -19.54
CA LYS A 110 14.89 6.64 -18.13
C LYS A 110 13.90 7.53 -17.35
N ARG A 111 12.62 7.48 -17.72
CA ARG A 111 11.53 8.23 -17.08
C ARG A 111 10.76 7.37 -16.10
N ARG A 112 10.05 8.03 -15.19
CA ARG A 112 9.26 7.37 -14.16
C ARG A 112 7.91 6.93 -14.73
N GLY A 113 7.64 5.63 -14.65
CA GLY A 113 6.37 5.03 -15.06
C GLY A 113 5.66 4.36 -13.89
N VAL A 114 4.34 4.49 -13.83
CA VAL A 114 3.47 3.69 -12.95
C VAL A 114 2.33 3.07 -13.75
N VAL A 115 1.88 1.89 -13.35
CA VAL A 115 0.67 1.27 -13.90
C VAL A 115 -0.46 1.48 -12.91
N VAL A 116 -1.62 1.92 -13.38
CA VAL A 116 -2.78 2.25 -12.56
C VAL A 116 -3.97 1.44 -13.07
N ALA A 117 -4.74 0.84 -12.19
CA ALA A 117 -6.08 0.36 -12.55
C ALA A 117 -7.16 1.35 -12.12
N THR A 118 -8.24 1.42 -12.90
CA THR A 118 -9.42 2.21 -12.58
C THR A 118 -10.04 1.74 -11.27
N MET A 119 -10.25 0.43 -11.15
CA MET A 119 -10.72 -0.24 -9.93
C MET A 119 -9.63 -1.17 -9.38
N PRO A 120 -9.48 -1.30 -8.05
CA PRO A 120 -8.47 -2.17 -7.45
C PRO A 120 -8.49 -3.62 -7.96
N GLU A 121 -9.67 -4.14 -8.26
CA GLU A 121 -9.89 -5.51 -8.73
C GLU A 121 -9.31 -5.77 -10.13
N CYS A 122 -9.12 -4.74 -10.95
CA CYS A 122 -8.63 -4.89 -12.33
C CYS A 122 -7.13 -5.19 -12.44
N LEU A 123 -6.42 -5.33 -11.32
CA LEU A 123 -5.08 -5.90 -11.27
C LEU A 123 -5.07 -7.12 -10.35
N ALA A 124 -5.35 -8.28 -10.95
CA ALA A 124 -5.22 -9.58 -10.29
C ALA A 124 -3.77 -9.82 -9.81
N PRO A 125 -3.54 -10.68 -8.79
CA PRO A 125 -2.23 -10.88 -8.18
C PRO A 125 -1.09 -11.17 -9.17
N ASP A 126 -1.34 -12.02 -10.17
CA ASP A 126 -0.39 -12.40 -11.20
C ASP A 126 0.00 -11.23 -12.12
N VAL A 127 -0.96 -10.38 -12.50
CA VAL A 127 -0.69 -9.16 -13.28
C VAL A 127 0.15 -8.17 -12.48
N ARG A 128 -0.12 -8.02 -11.17
CA ARG A 128 0.66 -7.16 -10.28
C ARG A 128 2.09 -7.65 -10.13
N ASP A 129 2.26 -8.95 -9.93
CA ASP A 129 3.58 -9.57 -9.82
C ASP A 129 4.37 -9.39 -11.11
N ALA A 130 3.72 -9.52 -12.28
CA ALA A 130 4.34 -9.27 -13.58
C ALA A 130 4.78 -7.80 -13.76
N ILE A 131 3.93 -6.83 -13.38
CA ILE A 131 4.26 -5.40 -13.41
C ILE A 131 5.45 -5.10 -12.48
N ALA A 132 5.40 -5.61 -11.25
CA ALA A 132 6.45 -5.41 -10.24
C ALA A 132 7.78 -6.04 -10.65
N ALA A 133 7.76 -7.22 -11.26
CA ALA A 133 8.95 -7.91 -11.77
C ALA A 133 9.67 -7.10 -12.87
N ARG A 134 8.96 -6.20 -13.55
CA ARG A 134 9.51 -5.29 -14.57
C ARG A 134 9.99 -3.95 -14.01
N GLY A 135 9.91 -3.77 -12.69
CA GLY A 135 10.39 -2.58 -11.98
C GLY A 135 9.40 -1.41 -11.97
N LEU A 136 8.13 -1.67 -12.30
CA LEU A 136 7.05 -0.67 -12.24
C LEU A 136 6.23 -0.85 -10.96
N ALA A 137 5.59 0.22 -10.49
CA ALA A 137 4.65 0.15 -9.38
C ALA A 137 3.22 -0.12 -9.91
N PRO A 138 2.58 -1.25 -9.55
CA PRO A 138 1.16 -1.48 -9.79
C PRO A 138 0.32 -0.77 -8.72
N LEU A 139 -0.36 0.32 -9.11
CA LEU A 139 -1.24 1.08 -8.25
C LEU A 139 -2.70 0.65 -8.49
N GLN A 140 -3.40 0.33 -7.40
CA GLN A 140 -4.72 -0.31 -7.45
C GLN A 140 -5.82 0.70 -7.08
N GLY A 141 -6.56 1.19 -8.08
CA GLY A 141 -7.60 2.21 -7.91
C GLY A 141 -7.12 3.58 -8.35
N LEU A 142 -7.83 4.18 -9.32
CA LEU A 142 -7.38 5.42 -9.96
C LEU A 142 -7.40 6.60 -8.99
N ARG A 143 -8.44 6.73 -8.17
CA ARG A 143 -8.57 7.81 -7.19
C ARG A 143 -7.44 7.75 -6.16
N GLU A 144 -7.22 6.58 -5.58
CA GLU A 144 -6.19 6.34 -4.57
C GLU A 144 -4.80 6.59 -5.17
N SER A 145 -4.59 6.18 -6.42
CA SER A 145 -3.34 6.42 -7.16
C SER A 145 -3.06 7.92 -7.36
N LEU A 146 -4.06 8.71 -7.74
CA LEU A 146 -3.92 10.16 -7.90
C LEU A 146 -3.60 10.84 -6.56
N VAL A 147 -4.26 10.44 -5.47
CA VAL A 147 -3.95 10.95 -4.13
C VAL A 147 -2.51 10.58 -3.72
N ALA A 148 -2.09 9.33 -3.96
CA ALA A 148 -0.74 8.88 -3.64
C ALA A 148 0.33 9.63 -4.44
N LEU A 149 0.10 9.84 -5.74
CA LEU A 149 1.01 10.59 -6.61
C LEU A 149 1.07 12.08 -6.23
N ASP A 150 -0.05 12.70 -5.87
CA ASP A 150 -0.11 14.08 -5.37
C ASP A 150 0.71 14.24 -4.09
N ARG A 151 0.56 13.30 -3.14
CA ARG A 151 1.33 13.31 -1.89
C ARG A 151 2.80 13.00 -2.12
N ALA A 152 3.13 12.09 -3.04
CA ALA A 152 4.51 11.81 -3.41
C ALA A 152 5.20 13.02 -4.05
N ALA A 153 4.51 13.76 -4.92
CA ALA A 153 5.01 15.01 -5.49
C ALA A 153 5.22 16.07 -4.42
N TRP A 154 4.26 16.24 -3.50
CA TRP A 154 4.38 17.17 -2.38
C TRP A 154 5.58 16.83 -1.48
N LEU A 155 5.75 15.55 -1.10
CA LEU A 155 6.88 15.08 -0.30
C LEU A 155 8.20 15.36 -1.01
N GLY A 156 8.31 15.03 -2.30
CA GLY A 156 9.52 15.28 -3.08
C GLY A 156 9.92 16.77 -3.14
N ALA A 157 8.95 17.68 -3.06
CA ALA A 157 9.20 19.12 -3.08
C ALA A 157 9.48 19.73 -1.69
N HIS A 158 8.99 19.13 -0.59
CA HIS A 158 9.05 19.72 0.75
C HIS A 158 9.95 18.96 1.73
N ASP A 159 9.98 17.64 1.67
CA ASP A 159 10.77 16.76 2.53
C ASP A 159 11.28 15.57 1.71
N PRO A 160 12.29 15.77 0.85
CA PRO A 160 12.82 14.71 0.00
C PRO A 160 13.52 13.66 0.88
N GLN A 161 12.84 12.54 1.10
CA GLN A 161 13.36 11.42 1.89
C GLN A 161 14.15 10.45 1.01
N ASN A 162 15.12 9.78 1.62
CA ASN A 162 15.73 8.61 1.00
C ASN A 162 14.68 7.49 0.90
N PRO A 163 14.69 6.69 -0.18
CA PRO A 163 13.86 5.50 -0.25
C PRO A 163 14.07 4.65 1.01
N PRO A 164 12.99 4.14 1.64
CA PRO A 164 13.14 3.23 2.76
C PRO A 164 13.94 1.99 2.32
N ALA A 165 14.71 1.43 3.25
CA ALA A 165 15.41 0.18 2.97
C ALA A 165 14.38 -0.90 2.56
N PRO A 166 14.66 -1.70 1.52
CA PRO A 166 13.74 -2.77 1.12
C PRO A 166 13.50 -3.71 2.31
N VAL A 167 12.22 -3.89 2.65
CA VAL A 167 11.81 -4.80 3.72
C VAL A 167 11.54 -6.15 3.09
N SER A 168 12.30 -7.17 3.48
CA SER A 168 11.99 -8.56 3.15
C SER A 168 11.12 -9.15 4.25
N ALA A 169 9.98 -9.74 3.86
CA ALA A 169 9.23 -10.56 4.78
C ALA A 169 10.13 -11.72 5.27
N PRO A 170 10.13 -12.03 6.58
CA PRO A 170 10.93 -13.14 7.09
C PRO A 170 10.46 -14.46 6.48
N GLY A 171 11.37 -15.25 5.89
CA GLY A 171 11.05 -16.54 5.27
C GLY A 171 10.57 -17.62 6.26
N SER A 172 10.80 -17.42 7.56
CA SER A 172 10.26 -18.24 8.63
C SER A 172 9.92 -17.37 9.83
N THR A 173 8.73 -17.54 10.38
CA THR A 173 8.29 -16.83 11.59
C THR A 173 8.22 -17.80 12.76
N LYS A 174 8.40 -17.27 13.98
CA LYS A 174 8.12 -17.98 15.22
C LYS A 174 7.20 -17.13 16.07
N LEU A 175 6.28 -17.77 16.79
CA LEU A 175 5.48 -17.05 17.77
C LEU A 175 6.41 -16.56 18.89
N VAL A 176 6.28 -15.27 19.24
CA VAL A 176 6.94 -14.67 20.38
C VAL A 176 5.84 -14.20 21.31
N ASP A 177 5.95 -14.53 22.59
CA ASP A 177 4.98 -14.03 23.58
C ASP A 177 5.05 -12.50 23.68
N GLU A 178 3.97 -11.92 24.19
CA GLU A 178 3.75 -10.48 24.11
C GLU A 178 4.73 -9.68 24.97
N GLU A 179 5.15 -10.21 26.12
CA GLU A 179 6.18 -9.61 26.96
C GLU A 179 7.50 -9.54 26.19
N ARG A 180 7.95 -10.67 25.63
CA ARG A 180 9.20 -10.72 24.87
C ARG A 180 9.15 -9.85 23.61
N ALA A 181 8.01 -9.80 22.93
CA ALA A 181 7.81 -8.92 21.78
C ALA A 181 7.93 -7.43 22.18
N LYS A 182 7.32 -7.02 23.29
CA LYS A 182 7.39 -5.64 23.80
C LYS A 182 8.78 -5.27 24.27
N ASN A 183 9.49 -6.17 24.95
CA ASN A 183 10.87 -5.94 25.36
C ASN A 183 11.81 -5.75 24.14
N LEU A 184 11.60 -6.52 23.08
CA LEU A 184 12.33 -6.34 21.82
C LEU A 184 12.02 -4.99 21.18
N LEU A 185 10.74 -4.62 21.07
CA LEU A 185 10.31 -3.32 20.55
C LEU A 185 10.88 -2.15 21.36
N ALA A 186 10.84 -2.23 22.69
CA ALA A 186 11.42 -1.23 23.59
C ALA A 186 12.93 -1.09 23.39
N SER A 187 13.65 -2.20 23.19
CA SER A 187 15.10 -2.17 22.91
C SER A 187 15.44 -1.47 21.58
N LEU A 188 14.47 -1.36 20.67
CA LEU A 188 14.57 -0.63 19.40
C LEU A 188 14.01 0.80 19.48
N GLY A 189 13.65 1.28 20.68
CA GLY A 189 13.12 2.63 20.91
C GLY A 189 11.63 2.79 20.64
N VAL A 190 10.90 1.70 20.36
CA VAL A 190 9.43 1.74 20.24
C VAL A 190 8.83 1.83 21.65
N ARG A 191 8.00 2.86 21.88
CA ARG A 191 7.29 3.01 23.16
C ARG A 191 6.27 1.88 23.33
N VAL A 192 6.37 1.15 24.43
CA VAL A 192 5.44 0.08 24.81
C VAL A 192 4.86 0.36 26.20
N PRO A 193 3.63 -0.08 26.51
CA PRO A 193 3.07 0.05 27.86
C PRO A 193 3.95 -0.64 28.89
N ARG A 194 4.05 -0.07 30.09
CA ARG A 194 4.72 -0.74 31.20
C ARG A 194 3.92 -1.97 31.60
N GLY A 195 4.57 -3.13 31.67
CA GLY A 195 3.91 -4.36 32.08
C GLY A 195 4.86 -5.34 32.76
N GLU A 196 4.26 -6.30 33.45
CA GLU A 196 4.96 -7.31 34.24
C GLU A 196 4.30 -8.67 34.02
N ARG A 197 5.13 -9.67 33.72
CA ARG A 197 4.71 -11.07 33.72
C ARG A 197 4.57 -11.58 35.14
N THR A 198 3.46 -12.25 35.40
CA THR A 198 3.11 -12.71 36.73
C THR A 198 2.34 -14.02 36.68
N THR A 199 2.26 -14.69 37.82
CA THR A 199 1.37 -15.83 38.04
C THR A 199 0.05 -15.37 38.66
N ARG A 200 -0.94 -16.27 38.70
CA ARG A 200 -2.24 -15.99 39.36
C ARG A 200 -2.08 -15.60 40.83
N ALA A 201 -1.08 -16.15 41.52
CA ALA A 201 -0.83 -15.88 42.94
C ALA A 201 -0.28 -14.47 43.21
N GLU A 202 0.34 -13.84 42.21
CA GLU A 202 1.07 -12.57 42.36
C GLU A 202 0.40 -11.41 41.61
N LEU A 203 -0.78 -11.63 41.02
CA LEU A 203 -1.50 -10.67 40.18
C LEU A 203 -1.68 -9.29 40.83
N GLU A 204 -2.18 -9.25 42.06
CA GLU A 204 -2.45 -8.00 42.80
C GLU A 204 -1.15 -7.25 43.12
N SER A 205 -0.09 -7.99 43.45
CA SER A 205 1.24 -7.42 43.71
C SER A 205 1.84 -6.80 42.45
N ALA A 206 1.74 -7.49 41.31
CA ALA A 206 2.17 -6.97 40.00
C ALA A 206 1.34 -5.76 39.58
N ALA A 207 0.01 -5.80 39.73
CA ALA A 207 -0.86 -4.67 39.44
C ALA A 207 -0.57 -3.45 40.32
N GLY A 208 -0.24 -3.66 41.60
CA GLY A 208 0.20 -2.59 42.50
C GLY A 208 1.50 -1.91 42.04
N ARG A 209 2.45 -2.65 41.46
CA ARG A 209 3.68 -2.08 40.88
C ARG A 209 3.42 -1.34 39.57
N VAL A 210 2.57 -1.90 38.71
CA VAL A 210 2.20 -1.31 37.40
C VAL A 210 1.28 -0.10 37.55
N GLY A 211 0.43 -0.07 38.58
CA GLY A 211 -0.53 1.00 38.83
C GLY A 211 -1.80 0.90 37.98
N TYR A 212 -2.94 1.13 38.61
CA TYR A 212 -4.25 1.10 37.96
C TYR A 212 -4.54 2.39 37.14
N PRO A 213 -5.30 2.31 36.04
CA PRO A 213 -5.96 1.12 35.50
C PRO A 213 -5.01 0.19 34.75
N VAL A 214 -5.23 -1.13 34.87
CA VAL A 214 -4.43 -2.17 34.22
C VAL A 214 -5.23 -3.01 33.24
N THR A 215 -4.53 -3.54 32.25
CA THR A 215 -4.99 -4.58 31.34
C THR A 215 -4.38 -5.91 31.77
N LEU A 216 -5.21 -6.92 31.94
CA LEU A 216 -4.80 -8.30 32.23
C LEU A 216 -4.87 -9.14 30.94
N LYS A 217 -3.81 -9.86 30.62
CA LYS A 217 -3.75 -10.77 29.45
C LYS A 217 -3.20 -12.13 29.86
N GLY A 218 -3.85 -13.21 29.45
CA GLY A 218 -3.31 -14.56 29.56
C GLY A 218 -2.17 -14.80 28.58
N LEU A 219 -1.08 -15.41 29.04
CA LEU A 219 0.06 -15.81 28.20
C LEU A 219 -0.09 -17.26 27.70
N GLY A 220 0.62 -17.61 26.63
CA GLY A 220 0.59 -18.95 26.04
C GLY A 220 -0.56 -19.22 25.05
N LEU A 221 -1.40 -18.22 24.78
CA LEU A 221 -2.49 -18.29 23.80
C LEU A 221 -2.21 -17.31 22.65
N ALA A 222 -2.26 -17.78 21.40
CA ALA A 222 -2.13 -16.90 20.22
C ALA A 222 -3.42 -16.08 19.99
N HIS A 223 -4.60 -16.69 20.19
CA HIS A 223 -5.92 -16.07 19.98
C HIS A 223 -6.58 -15.65 21.32
N LYS A 224 -5.91 -14.74 22.06
CA LYS A 224 -6.27 -14.38 23.46
C LYS A 224 -7.67 -13.79 23.60
N SER A 225 -8.06 -12.88 22.71
CA SER A 225 -9.37 -12.18 22.78
C SER A 225 -10.55 -13.13 22.50
N GLU A 226 -10.39 -14.06 21.55
CA GLU A 226 -11.39 -15.08 21.24
C GLU A 226 -11.50 -16.14 22.34
N SER A 227 -10.47 -16.27 23.19
CA SER A 227 -10.43 -17.19 24.33
C SER A 227 -10.87 -16.55 25.65
N GLY A 228 -11.36 -15.30 25.65
CA GLY A 228 -11.71 -14.56 26.86
C GLY A 228 -10.51 -14.25 27.78
N ALA A 229 -9.28 -14.32 27.24
CA ALA A 229 -8.03 -14.19 27.99
C ALA A 229 -7.48 -12.75 28.00
N VAL A 230 -8.34 -11.75 27.81
CA VAL A 230 -7.99 -10.32 27.87
C VAL A 230 -9.06 -9.55 28.62
N ALA A 231 -8.66 -8.77 29.61
CA ALA A 231 -9.53 -7.84 30.34
C ALA A 231 -8.85 -6.47 30.43
N ILE A 232 -9.49 -5.43 29.90
CA ILE A 232 -8.93 -4.07 29.76
C ILE A 232 -9.52 -3.12 30.80
N GLY A 233 -8.74 -2.13 31.22
CA GLY A 233 -9.23 -1.02 32.03
C GLY A 233 -9.71 -1.41 33.44
N LEU A 234 -9.11 -2.46 34.01
CA LEU A 234 -9.37 -2.91 35.37
C LEU A 234 -8.90 -1.81 36.33
N LYS A 235 -9.74 -1.41 37.29
CA LYS A 235 -9.50 -0.19 38.09
C LYS A 235 -8.97 -0.47 39.50
N ASP A 236 -9.08 -1.70 39.96
CA ASP A 236 -8.73 -2.13 41.31
C ASP A 236 -8.51 -3.65 41.38
N ASP A 237 -8.07 -4.11 42.56
CA ASP A 237 -7.82 -5.53 42.85
C ASP A 237 -9.08 -6.40 42.70
N ALA A 238 -10.25 -5.86 43.03
CA ALA A 238 -11.51 -6.60 42.96
C ALA A 238 -11.89 -6.92 41.51
N ALA A 239 -11.79 -5.92 40.62
CA ALA A 239 -11.99 -6.08 39.19
C ALA A 239 -10.95 -7.03 38.58
N LEU A 240 -9.69 -6.92 39.02
CA LEU A 240 -8.60 -7.78 38.56
C LEU A 240 -8.85 -9.26 38.93
N ARG A 241 -9.25 -9.53 40.17
CA ARG A 241 -9.53 -10.89 40.64
C ARG A 241 -10.70 -11.51 39.89
N ALA A 242 -11.81 -10.77 39.76
CA ALA A 242 -12.98 -11.23 39.01
C ALA A 242 -12.62 -11.52 37.54
N ALA A 243 -11.81 -10.67 36.91
CA ALA A 243 -11.33 -10.90 35.55
C ALA A 243 -10.47 -12.17 35.45
N ALA A 244 -9.53 -12.37 36.37
CA ALA A 244 -8.68 -13.56 36.38
C ALA A 244 -9.48 -14.85 36.61
N GLU A 245 -10.49 -14.83 37.47
CA GLU A 245 -11.41 -15.97 37.71
C GLU A 245 -12.24 -16.31 36.47
N GLY A 246 -12.62 -15.31 35.68
CA GLY A 246 -13.32 -15.50 34.40
C GLY A 246 -12.44 -16.03 33.26
N MET A 247 -11.11 -15.96 33.39
CA MET A 247 -10.18 -16.46 32.37
C MET A 247 -9.97 -17.99 32.46
N PRO A 248 -9.72 -18.69 31.33
CA PRO A 248 -9.50 -20.13 31.30
C PRO A 248 -8.49 -20.63 32.35
N GLY A 249 -8.87 -21.68 33.10
CA GLY A 249 -8.03 -22.25 34.15
C GLY A 249 -6.73 -22.91 33.66
N SER A 250 -6.60 -23.15 32.35
CA SER A 250 -5.36 -23.61 31.70
C SER A 250 -4.28 -22.52 31.63
N ILE A 251 -4.63 -21.25 31.86
CA ILE A 251 -3.69 -20.13 31.85
C ILE A 251 -2.98 -20.07 33.21
N SER A 252 -1.69 -20.40 33.21
CA SER A 252 -0.82 -20.33 34.39
C SER A 252 -0.10 -19.00 34.54
N GLU A 253 0.06 -18.25 33.45
CA GLU A 253 0.85 -17.03 33.40
C GLU A 253 0.06 -15.89 32.76
N PHE A 254 0.30 -14.68 33.27
CA PHE A 254 -0.40 -13.48 32.90
C PHE A 254 0.60 -12.36 32.62
N LEU A 255 0.18 -11.41 31.80
CA LEU A 255 0.80 -10.11 31.67
C LEU A 255 -0.17 -9.09 32.25
N VAL A 256 0.29 -8.37 33.29
CA VAL A 256 -0.40 -7.20 33.82
C VAL A 256 0.30 -5.98 33.26
N GLU A 257 -0.43 -5.08 32.60
CA GLU A 257 0.16 -3.91 31.98
C GLU A 257 -0.71 -2.66 32.13
N GLU A 258 -0.08 -1.50 32.00
CA GLU A 258 -0.76 -0.21 31.99
C GLU A 258 -1.83 -0.15 30.90
N THR A 259 -3.05 0.26 31.24
CA THR A 259 -4.07 0.58 30.24
C THR A 259 -3.78 1.94 29.63
N VAL A 260 -3.23 1.96 28.42
CA VAL A 260 -3.04 3.20 27.66
C VAL A 260 -4.39 3.69 27.10
N THR A 261 -4.72 4.94 27.37
CA THR A 261 -5.96 5.60 26.91
C THR A 261 -5.63 6.87 26.13
N GLY A 262 -6.58 7.37 25.33
CA GLY A 262 -6.43 8.64 24.62
C GLY A 262 -5.42 8.62 23.47
N ILE A 263 -5.12 7.45 22.91
CA ILE A 263 -4.27 7.34 21.71
C ILE A 263 -5.13 7.62 20.47
N VAL A 264 -4.66 8.54 19.63
CA VAL A 264 -5.12 8.68 18.23
C VAL A 264 -4.19 7.81 17.39
N ALA A 265 -4.48 6.53 17.27
CA ALA A 265 -3.85 5.69 16.28
C ALA A 265 -4.95 5.22 15.33
N GLU A 266 -4.79 5.59 14.06
CA GLU A 266 -5.57 5.07 12.93
C GLU A 266 -5.37 3.54 12.89
N VAL A 267 -6.48 2.79 12.79
CA VAL A 267 -6.49 1.34 12.54
C VAL A 267 -6.80 1.11 11.08
#